data_AF-A0A1V4U411-F1
#
_entry.id   AF-A0A1V4U411-F1
#
_cell.length_a   1.000
_cell.length_b   1.000
_cell.length_c   1.000
_cell.angle_alpha   90.00
_cell.angle_beta   90.00
_cell.angle_gamma   90.00
#
_symmetry.space_group_name_H-M   'P 1'
#
loop_
_entity.id
_entity.type
_entity.pdbx_description
1 polymer ?
#
loop_
_entity_poly.entity_id
_entity_poly.type
_entity_poly.pdbx_seq_one_letter_code
_entity_poly.pdbx_strand_id
1 'polypeptide(L)'
;MTVAGTVEMPHRKAKLTRGTRESGLDENQERWLCVTFEYIDGLLRDIGEVLDGSPVDSAFPRNVADIPEERRQMIRDTIPPIRQRLVQVLDDLAVPRNQKAIPASRTIRTNLTTIDITLEELKRKDWGIPGSPSGTSEEMRSIIEELREMVSGLERCIDAAMDDDSDVRQRG
;
A
#
# COMPACT_ATOMS: atom_id res chain seq x y z
N MET A 1 38.07 -38.86 49.39
CA MET A 1 37.84 -39.29 47.99
C MET A 1 36.51 -40.04 47.99
N THR A 2 35.44 -39.69 47.30
CA THR A 2 35.06 -38.56 46.44
C THR A 2 33.53 -38.56 46.45
N VAL A 3 32.92 -37.39 46.66
CA VAL A 3 31.48 -37.15 46.55
C VAL A 3 31.15 -36.83 45.09
N ALA A 4 30.13 -37.47 44.51
CA ALA A 4 29.43 -37.04 43.29
C ALA A 4 28.15 -37.89 43.18
N GLY A 5 26.93 -37.38 43.06
CA GLY A 5 26.45 -36.04 42.75
C GLY A 5 25.09 -36.24 42.09
N THR A 6 24.02 -36.22 42.87
CA THR A 6 22.64 -36.25 42.37
C THR A 6 22.42 -34.98 41.57
N VAL A 7 22.30 -35.09 40.25
CA VAL A 7 21.94 -33.95 39.40
C VAL A 7 20.43 -33.76 39.51
N GLU A 8 20.03 -33.00 40.52
CA GLU A 8 18.72 -32.38 40.61
C GLU A 8 18.68 -31.27 39.55
N MET A 9 17.97 -31.51 38.45
CA MET A 9 17.74 -30.52 37.39
C MET A 9 16.74 -29.48 37.90
N PRO A 10 17.13 -28.21 38.07
CA PRO A 10 16.27 -27.21 38.66
C PRO A 10 15.21 -26.77 37.65
N HIS A 11 13.96 -26.89 38.09
CA HIS A 11 12.82 -26.05 37.77
C HIS A 11 12.85 -25.37 36.39
N ARG A 12 12.05 -25.88 35.44
CA ARG A 12 11.49 -25.06 34.36
C ARG A 12 10.95 -23.79 34.99
N LYS A 13 11.69 -22.69 34.84
CA LYS A 13 11.31 -21.36 35.27
C LYS A 13 9.88 -21.13 34.83
N ALA A 14 9.01 -20.85 35.80
CA ALA A 14 7.64 -20.47 35.59
C ALA A 14 7.57 -19.49 34.42
N LYS A 15 6.71 -19.81 33.45
CA LYS A 15 6.32 -18.89 32.38
C LYS A 15 5.80 -17.65 33.09
N LEU A 16 6.64 -16.61 33.11
CA LEU A 16 6.32 -15.30 33.64
C LEU A 16 4.96 -14.94 33.06
N THR A 17 3.95 -14.88 33.92
CA THR A 17 2.62 -14.40 33.60
C THR A 17 2.82 -12.98 33.09
N ARG A 18 2.98 -12.87 31.77
CA ARG A 18 2.89 -11.64 31.01
C ARG A 18 1.57 -11.04 31.44
N GLY A 19 1.65 -9.90 32.14
CA GLY A 19 0.50 -9.29 32.80
C GLY A 19 -0.70 -9.33 31.88
N THR A 20 -1.82 -9.80 32.40
CA THR A 20 -3.12 -9.79 31.73
C THR A 20 -3.31 -8.39 31.16
N ARG A 21 -3.07 -8.24 29.85
CA ARG A 21 -3.41 -7.01 29.15
C ARG A 21 -4.92 -6.95 29.06
N GLU A 22 -5.48 -5.75 28.91
CA GLU A 22 -6.94 -5.54 28.84
C GLU A 22 -7.60 -6.43 27.77
N SER A 23 -6.84 -6.81 26.73
CA SER A 23 -7.21 -7.71 25.64
C SER A 23 -7.39 -9.19 26.03
N GLY A 24 -6.81 -9.64 27.15
CA GLY A 24 -6.65 -11.07 27.45
C GLY A 24 -5.73 -11.84 26.48
N LEU A 25 -5.09 -11.14 25.53
CA LEU A 25 -4.21 -11.69 24.51
C LEU A 25 -2.74 -11.42 24.84
N ASP A 26 -1.84 -12.27 24.33
CA ASP A 26 -0.40 -11.96 24.32
C ASP A 26 -0.02 -11.07 23.12
N GLU A 27 1.16 -10.44 23.17
CA GLU A 27 1.64 -9.52 22.12
C GLU A 27 1.70 -10.14 20.73
N ASN A 28 2.01 -11.43 20.65
CA ASN A 28 2.11 -12.09 19.36
C ASN A 28 0.72 -12.27 18.76
N GLN A 29 -0.27 -12.59 19.60
CA GLN A 29 -1.68 -12.65 19.21
C GLN A 29 -2.22 -11.28 18.81
N GLU A 30 -1.96 -10.23 19.60
CA GLU A 30 -2.38 -8.84 19.29
C GLU A 30 -1.80 -8.38 17.95
N ARG A 31 -0.49 -8.61 17.74
CA ARG A 31 0.19 -8.24 16.49
C ARG A 31 -0.34 -9.03 15.30
N TRP A 32 -0.52 -10.34 15.46
CA TRP A 32 -1.04 -11.20 14.40
C TRP A 32 -2.46 -10.79 14.00
N LEU A 33 -3.31 -10.48 14.98
CA LEU A 33 -4.68 -10.01 14.74
C LEU A 33 -4.69 -8.70 13.97
N CYS A 34 -3.90 -7.71 14.42
CA CYS A 34 -3.79 -6.41 13.76
C CYS A 34 -3.32 -6.55 12.30
N VAL A 35 -2.27 -7.33 12.04
CA VAL A 35 -1.76 -7.58 10.68
C VAL A 35 -2.79 -8.30 9.81
N THR A 36 -3.51 -9.27 10.38
CA THR A 36 -4.55 -10.00 9.65
C THR A 36 -5.71 -9.08 9.28
N PHE A 37 -6.14 -8.21 10.18
CA PHE A 37 -7.23 -7.27 9.91
C PHE A 37 -6.83 -6.18 8.91
N GLU A 38 -5.58 -5.72 8.96
CA GLU A 38 -5.01 -4.82 7.95
C GLU A 38 -4.98 -5.50 6.58
N TYR A 39 -4.59 -6.78 6.51
CA TYR A 39 -4.62 -7.54 5.26
C TYR A 39 -6.05 -7.69 4.71
N ILE A 40 -7.03 -8.01 5.57
CA ILE A 40 -8.44 -8.09 5.17
C ILE A 40 -8.93 -6.73 4.64
N ASP A 41 -8.64 -5.63 5.33
CA ASP A 41 -9.03 -4.29 4.88
C ASP A 41 -8.39 -3.93 3.53
N GLY A 42 -7.14 -4.34 3.31
CA GLY A 42 -6.46 -4.26 2.01
C GLY A 42 -7.22 -5.00 0.91
N LEU A 43 -7.65 -6.26 1.14
CA LEU A 43 -8.46 -7.01 0.19
C LEU A 43 -9.81 -6.34 -0.09
N LEU A 44 -10.44 -5.74 0.92
CA LEU A 44 -11.69 -4.99 0.76
C LEU A 44 -11.50 -3.71 -0.06
N ARG A 45 -10.34 -3.06 0.06
CA ARG A 45 -9.98 -1.90 -0.79
C ARG A 45 -9.80 -2.35 -2.24
N ASP A 46 -9.04 -3.42 -2.48
CA ASP A 46 -8.80 -3.94 -3.82
C ASP A 46 -10.11 -4.37 -4.50
N ILE A 47 -11.05 -4.98 -3.77
CA ILE A 47 -12.40 -5.28 -4.26
C ILE A 47 -13.13 -3.98 -4.65
N GLY A 48 -13.06 -2.95 -3.82
CA GLY A 48 -13.64 -1.63 -4.11
C GLY A 48 -13.09 -1.03 -5.42
N GLU A 49 -11.77 -1.06 -5.60
CA GLU A 49 -11.11 -0.58 -6.83
C GLU A 49 -11.57 -1.36 -8.08
N VAL A 50 -11.76 -2.69 -7.98
CA VAL A 50 -12.32 -3.50 -9.07
C VAL A 50 -13.77 -3.09 -9.39
N LEU A 51 -14.57 -2.79 -8.36
CA LEU A 51 -15.97 -2.38 -8.52
C LEU A 51 -16.11 -0.96 -9.06
N ASP A 52 -15.19 -0.05 -8.76
CA ASP A 52 -15.20 1.28 -9.37
C ASP A 52 -14.77 1.23 -10.85
N GLY A 53 -14.11 0.14 -11.24
CA GLY A 53 -13.69 -0.13 -12.62
C GLY A 53 -12.36 0.52 -12.94
N SER A 54 -11.84 0.24 -14.14
CA SER A 54 -10.70 1.02 -14.63
C SER A 54 -11.15 2.47 -14.82
N PRO A 55 -10.31 3.47 -14.53
CA PRO A 55 -10.56 4.85 -14.92
C PRO A 55 -11.02 4.89 -16.39
N VAL A 56 -12.00 5.74 -16.71
CA VAL A 56 -12.63 5.83 -18.04
C VAL A 56 -11.60 5.93 -19.17
N ASP A 57 -10.41 6.48 -18.88
CA ASP A 57 -9.32 6.71 -19.83
C ASP A 57 -8.08 5.83 -19.58
N SER A 58 -8.22 4.70 -18.88
CA SER A 58 -7.11 3.77 -18.67
C SER A 58 -6.70 3.10 -19.98
N ALA A 59 -5.49 3.39 -20.46
CA ALA A 59 -4.95 2.79 -21.68
C ALA A 59 -4.78 1.25 -21.60
N PHE A 60 -4.67 0.71 -20.38
CA PHE A 60 -4.45 -0.71 -20.11
C PHE A 60 -5.34 -1.18 -18.95
N PRO A 61 -6.63 -1.45 -19.19
CA PRO A 61 -7.55 -1.84 -18.13
C PRO A 61 -7.18 -3.19 -17.53
N ARG A 62 -7.14 -3.26 -16.18
CA ARG A 62 -6.76 -4.47 -15.46
C ARG A 62 -7.86 -5.53 -15.45
N ASN A 63 -9.13 -5.10 -15.45
CA ASN A 63 -10.30 -5.95 -15.29
C ASN A 63 -11.32 -5.65 -16.40
N VAL A 64 -12.08 -6.67 -16.79
CA VAL A 64 -13.22 -6.53 -17.70
C VAL A 64 -14.48 -6.33 -16.86
N ALA A 65 -15.40 -5.47 -17.30
CA ALA A 65 -16.69 -5.27 -16.64
C ALA A 65 -17.63 -6.45 -16.94
N ASP A 66 -17.59 -7.48 -16.09
CA ASP A 66 -18.42 -8.69 -16.17
C ASP A 66 -19.55 -8.73 -15.13
N ILE A 67 -19.55 -7.80 -14.17
CA ILE A 67 -20.58 -7.66 -13.14
C ILE A 67 -21.57 -6.55 -13.52
N PRO A 68 -22.90 -6.83 -13.59
CA PRO A 68 -23.91 -5.80 -13.79
C PRO A 68 -23.89 -4.72 -12.70
N GLU A 69 -24.14 -3.46 -13.06
CA GLU A 69 -24.00 -2.32 -12.13
C GLU A 69 -24.85 -2.46 -10.85
N GLU A 70 -26.08 -2.97 -10.96
CA GLU A 70 -26.94 -3.25 -9.80
C GLU A 70 -26.24 -4.19 -8.80
N ARG A 71 -25.58 -5.24 -9.30
CA ARG A 71 -24.85 -6.19 -8.45
C ARG A 71 -23.57 -5.57 -7.90
N ARG A 72 -22.89 -4.72 -8.67
CA ARG A 72 -21.72 -3.97 -8.16
C ARG A 72 -22.10 -3.11 -6.98
N GLN A 73 -23.22 -2.40 -7.08
CA GLN A 73 -23.70 -1.57 -5.97
C GLN A 73 -24.02 -2.40 -4.73
N MET A 74 -24.71 -3.53 -4.88
CA MET A 74 -24.97 -4.45 -3.75
C MET A 74 -23.68 -4.93 -3.06
N ILE A 75 -22.61 -5.20 -3.83
CA ILE A 75 -21.32 -5.58 -3.26
C ILE A 75 -20.67 -4.39 -2.55
N ARG A 76 -20.68 -3.18 -3.15
CA ARG A 76 -20.15 -1.96 -2.52
C ARG A 76 -20.81 -1.70 -1.16
N ASP A 77 -22.13 -1.86 -1.08
CA ASP A 77 -22.90 -1.62 0.14
C ASP A 77 -22.56 -2.63 1.26
N THR A 78 -22.02 -3.80 0.91
CA THR A 78 -21.63 -4.85 1.86
C THR A 78 -20.25 -4.59 2.50
N ILE A 79 -19.40 -3.77 1.88
CA ILE A 79 -18.02 -3.53 2.36
C ILE A 79 -17.97 -2.74 3.68
N PRO A 80 -18.69 -1.60 3.86
CA PRO A 80 -18.59 -0.79 5.07
C PRO A 80 -18.94 -1.53 6.37
N PRO A 81 -20.02 -2.35 6.43
CA PRO A 81 -20.32 -3.14 7.63
C PRO A 81 -19.19 -4.10 8.04
N ILE A 82 -18.48 -4.70 7.07
CA ILE A 82 -17.35 -5.58 7.36
C ILE A 82 -16.21 -4.79 7.99
N ARG A 83 -15.84 -3.64 7.41
CA ARG A 83 -14.80 -2.76 7.97
C ARG A 83 -15.13 -2.29 9.37
N GLN A 84 -16.38 -1.88 9.61
CA GLN A 84 -16.84 -1.51 10.93
C GLN A 84 -16.67 -2.65 11.94
N ARG A 85 -16.96 -3.89 11.54
CA ARG A 85 -16.77 -5.04 12.43
C ARG A 85 -15.30 -5.31 12.75
N LEU A 86 -14.39 -5.16 11.79
CA LEU A 86 -12.95 -5.28 12.03
C LEU A 86 -12.47 -4.26 13.07
N VAL A 87 -12.88 -2.99 12.92
CA VAL A 87 -12.55 -1.93 13.86
C VAL A 87 -13.11 -2.22 15.25
N GLN A 88 -14.40 -2.56 15.32
CA GLN A 88 -15.07 -2.87 16.59
C GLN A 88 -14.36 -3.98 17.35
N VAL A 89 -13.95 -5.05 16.68
CA VAL A 89 -13.25 -6.17 17.35
C VAL A 89 -11.88 -5.75 17.89
N LEU A 90 -11.14 -4.88 17.20
CA LEU A 90 -9.87 -4.36 17.73
C LEU A 90 -10.10 -3.45 18.94
N ASP A 91 -11.12 -2.60 18.89
CA ASP A 91 -11.49 -1.70 19.97
C ASP A 91 -11.98 -2.48 21.20
N ASP A 92 -12.84 -3.48 21.02
CA ASP A 92 -13.36 -4.38 22.06
C ASP A 92 -12.23 -5.13 22.79
N LEU A 93 -11.16 -5.46 22.06
CA LEU A 93 -9.99 -6.15 22.58
C LEU A 93 -8.87 -5.19 23.02
N ALA A 94 -9.09 -3.87 22.97
CA ALA A 94 -8.06 -2.85 23.25
C ALA A 94 -6.73 -3.08 22.48
N VAL A 95 -6.81 -3.64 21.27
CA VAL A 95 -5.65 -3.90 20.42
C VAL A 95 -5.31 -2.62 19.66
N PRO A 96 -4.11 -2.03 19.86
CA PRO A 96 -3.75 -0.79 19.20
C PRO A 96 -3.59 -0.98 17.69
N ARG A 97 -4.29 -0.16 16.91
CA ARG A 97 -4.08 0.00 15.46
C ARG A 97 -2.76 0.71 15.23
N ASN A 98 -1.66 -0.03 15.18
CA ASN A 98 -0.33 0.55 14.99
C ASN A 98 -0.06 0.81 13.50
N GLN A 99 -0.80 1.75 12.90
CA GLN A 99 -0.54 2.15 11.52
C GLN A 99 0.49 3.27 11.47
N LYS A 100 1.66 2.96 10.91
CA LYS A 100 2.53 3.99 10.32
C LYS A 100 1.92 4.39 8.99
N ALA A 101 0.97 5.32 9.01
CA ALA A 101 0.40 5.86 7.78
C ALA A 101 1.50 6.51 6.94
N ILE A 102 1.55 6.15 5.66
CA ILE A 102 2.42 6.82 4.68
C ILE A 102 1.63 8.01 4.13
N PRO A 103 2.16 9.24 4.18
CA PRO A 103 1.49 10.39 3.59
C PRO A 103 1.21 10.14 2.10
N ALA A 104 0.00 10.47 1.63
CA ALA A 104 -0.39 10.27 0.23
C ALA A 104 0.61 10.92 -0.74
N SER A 105 1.09 12.13 -0.42
CA SER A 105 2.11 12.83 -1.20
C SER A 105 3.43 12.06 -1.32
N ARG A 106 3.82 11.29 -0.30
CA ARG A 106 5.00 10.42 -0.36
C ARG A 106 4.78 9.28 -1.34
N THR A 107 3.64 8.59 -1.25
CA THR A 107 3.29 7.51 -2.18
C THR A 107 3.23 8.01 -3.62
N ILE A 108 2.60 9.17 -3.85
CA ILE A 108 2.51 9.79 -5.18
C ILE A 108 3.90 10.10 -5.73
N ARG A 109 4.78 10.74 -4.95
CA ARG A 109 6.16 11.03 -5.37
C ARG A 109 6.93 9.76 -5.72
N THR A 110 6.84 8.71 -4.91
CA THR A 110 7.46 7.42 -5.22
C THR A 110 6.98 6.84 -6.55
N ASN A 111 5.68 6.92 -6.84
CA ASN A 111 5.13 6.47 -8.11
C ASN A 111 5.63 7.33 -9.29
N LEU A 112 5.66 8.66 -9.15
CA LEU A 112 6.17 9.57 -10.19
C LEU A 112 7.65 9.32 -10.49
N THR A 113 8.49 9.14 -9.46
CA THR A 113 9.90 8.75 -9.65
C THR A 113 10.03 7.41 -10.37
N THR A 114 9.19 6.43 -10.04
CA THR A 114 9.20 5.13 -10.71
C THR A 114 8.85 5.25 -12.20
N ILE A 115 7.89 6.13 -12.53
CA ILE A 115 7.52 6.43 -13.92
C ILE A 115 8.70 7.09 -14.66
N ASP A 116 9.34 8.10 -14.08
CA ASP A 116 10.49 8.78 -14.71
C ASP A 116 11.65 7.81 -14.98
N ILE A 117 11.98 6.93 -14.01
CA ILE A 117 12.99 5.88 -14.20
C ILE A 117 12.61 4.97 -15.36
N THR A 118 11.36 4.52 -15.42
CA THR A 118 10.88 3.64 -16.49
C THR A 118 10.95 4.32 -17.87
N LEU A 119 10.61 5.60 -17.95
CA LEU A 119 10.72 6.38 -19.20
C LEU A 119 12.17 6.58 -19.63
N GLU A 120 13.08 6.85 -18.68
CA GLU A 120 14.52 6.95 -18.95
C GLU A 120 15.10 5.61 -19.42
N GLU A 121 14.65 4.48 -18.88
CA GLU A 121 15.03 3.14 -19.38
C GLU A 121 14.54 2.90 -20.81
N LEU A 122 13.30 3.28 -21.13
CA LEU A 122 12.76 3.20 -22.49
C LEU A 122 13.55 4.06 -23.48
N LYS A 123 14.01 5.25 -23.05
CA LYS A 123 14.80 6.17 -23.89
C LYS A 123 16.14 5.57 -24.31
N ARG A 124 16.76 4.78 -23.45
CA ARG A 124 18.08 4.16 -23.68
C ARG A 124 18.02 2.93 -24.57
N LYS A 125 16.83 2.41 -24.86
CA LYS A 125 16.66 1.23 -25.70
C LYS A 125 16.89 1.58 -27.17
N ASP A 126 17.59 0.71 -27.89
CA ASP A 126 17.67 0.80 -29.34
C ASP A 126 16.33 0.34 -29.95
N TRP A 127 15.66 1.23 -30.68
CA TRP A 127 14.35 0.97 -31.27
C TRP A 127 14.48 0.68 -32.77
N GLY A 128 13.92 -0.46 -33.19
CA GLY A 128 13.96 -0.92 -34.58
C GLY A 128 14.69 -2.25 -34.73
N ILE A 129 14.66 -2.80 -35.95
CA ILE A 129 15.36 -4.03 -36.32
C ILE A 129 16.67 -3.62 -37.01
N PRO A 130 17.79 -4.37 -36.91
CA PRO A 130 19.02 -4.02 -37.62
C PRO A 130 18.77 -3.69 -39.11
N GLY A 131 19.15 -2.48 -39.53
CA GLY A 131 18.90 -1.96 -40.88
C GLY A 131 17.61 -1.16 -41.07
N SER A 132 16.80 -0.97 -40.03
CA SER A 132 15.64 -0.07 -40.08
C SER A 132 16.07 1.41 -40.19
N PRO A 133 15.25 2.27 -40.82
CA PRO A 133 15.48 3.72 -40.82
C PRO A 133 15.60 4.25 -39.39
N SER A 134 16.47 5.25 -39.19
CA SER A 134 16.66 5.90 -37.88
C SER A 134 15.40 6.60 -37.35
N GLY A 135 14.39 6.83 -38.20
CA GLY A 135 13.16 7.54 -37.86
C GLY A 135 12.40 6.94 -36.67
N THR A 136 12.32 5.61 -36.55
CA THR A 136 11.60 4.98 -35.43
C THR A 136 12.25 5.25 -34.07
N SER A 137 13.59 5.32 -34.02
CA SER A 137 14.33 5.65 -32.79
C SER A 137 14.20 7.12 -32.42
N GLU A 138 14.10 8.01 -33.40
CA GLU A 138 13.89 9.45 -33.19
C GLU A 138 12.45 9.73 -32.73
N GLU A 139 11.46 9.11 -33.37
CA GLU A 139 10.05 9.19 -32.98
C GLU A 139 9.82 8.70 -31.56
N MET A 140 10.33 7.51 -31.20
CA MET A 140 10.20 6.98 -29.84
C MET A 140 10.86 7.90 -28.81
N ARG A 141 11.99 8.51 -29.15
CA ARG A 141 12.64 9.48 -28.26
C ARG A 141 11.77 10.72 -28.06
N SER A 142 11.16 11.26 -29.11
CA SER A 142 10.23 12.39 -29.00
C SER A 142 9.06 12.06 -28.08
N ILE A 143 8.40 10.92 -28.31
CA ILE A 143 7.26 10.46 -27.50
C ILE A 143 7.65 10.33 -26.02
N ILE A 144 8.82 9.77 -25.74
CA ILE A 144 9.29 9.59 -24.37
C ILE A 144 9.57 10.95 -23.70
N GLU A 145 10.17 11.91 -24.40
CA GLU A 145 10.39 13.26 -23.85
C GLU A 145 9.06 13.97 -23.56
N GLU A 146 8.08 13.87 -24.47
CA GLU A 146 6.73 14.42 -24.25
C GLU A 146 6.05 13.81 -23.02
N LEU A 147 6.14 12.48 -22.84
CA LEU A 147 5.62 11.80 -21.65
C LEU A 147 6.30 12.30 -20.37
N ARG A 148 7.62 12.53 -20.38
CA ARG A 148 8.36 13.04 -19.23
C ARG A 148 7.96 14.46 -18.89
N GLU A 149 7.77 15.33 -19.89
CA GLU A 149 7.31 16.70 -19.66
C GLU A 149 5.95 16.72 -18.95
N MET A 150 5.01 15.87 -19.37
CA MET A 150 3.70 15.73 -18.72
C MET A 150 3.83 15.23 -17.28
N VAL A 151 4.68 14.23 -17.01
CA VAL A 151 4.95 13.72 -15.65
C VAL A 151 5.57 14.80 -14.75
N SER A 152 6.53 15.57 -15.25
CA SER A 152 7.12 16.71 -14.52
C SER A 152 6.13 17.85 -14.29
N GLY A 153 5.14 18.01 -15.17
CA GLY A 153 4.00 18.91 -14.93
C GLY A 153 3.20 18.49 -13.70
N LEU A 154 2.87 17.20 -13.59
CA LEU A 154 2.14 16.64 -12.46
C LEU A 154 2.92 16.73 -11.14
N GLU A 155 4.23 16.48 -11.16
CA GLU A 155 5.09 16.62 -9.98
C GLU A 155 5.06 18.05 -9.41
N ARG A 156 5.16 19.07 -10.27
CA ARG A 156 5.05 20.48 -9.87
C ARG A 156 3.71 20.82 -9.23
N CYS A 157 2.61 20.25 -9.71
CA CYS A 157 1.29 20.45 -9.09
C CYS A 157 1.24 19.88 -7.67
N ILE A 158 1.87 18.73 -7.42
CA ILE A 158 1.95 18.14 -6.09
C ILE A 158 2.80 18.99 -5.16
N ASP A 159 3.94 19.50 -5.63
CA ASP A 159 4.79 20.37 -4.80
C ASP A 159 4.08 21.69 -4.44
N ALA A 160 3.42 22.33 -5.42
CA ALA A 160 2.64 23.55 -5.17
C ALA A 160 1.51 23.33 -4.14
N ALA A 161 0.78 22.21 -4.24
CA ALA A 161 -0.29 21.88 -3.28
C ALA A 161 0.22 21.65 -1.85
N MET A 162 1.49 21.25 -1.70
CA MET A 162 2.10 21.05 -0.39
C MET A 162 2.68 22.34 0.20
N ASP A 163 3.16 23.25 -0.64
CA ASP A 163 3.69 24.55 -0.22
C ASP A 163 2.57 25.48 0.32
N ASP A 164 1.39 25.47 -0.32
CA ASP A 164 0.20 26.22 0.12
C ASP A 164 -0.31 25.79 1.51
N ASP A 165 -0.19 24.50 1.88
CA ASP A 165 -0.62 23.98 3.19
C ASP A 165 0.37 24.33 4.32
N SER A 166 1.63 24.65 3.99
CA SER A 166 2.62 25.15 4.96
C SER A 166 2.35 26.58 5.40
N ASP A 167 1.93 27.46 4.47
CA ASP A 167 1.66 28.87 4.75
C ASP A 167 0.43 29.08 5.66
N VAL A 168 -0.57 28.19 5.56
CA VAL A 168 -1.75 28.20 6.43
C VAL A 168 -1.40 27.80 7.88
N ARG A 169 -0.44 26.89 8.09
CA ARG A 169 -0.05 26.43 9.43
C ARG A 169 0.86 27.40 10.19
N GLN A 170 1.46 28.38 9.53
CA GLN A 170 2.30 29.41 10.17
C GLN A 170 1.53 30.66 10.65
N ARG A 171 0.21 30.72 10.41
CA ARG A 171 -0.66 31.85 10.84
C ARG A 171 -1.69 31.50 11.91
N GLY A 172 -1.61 30.30 12.51
CA GLY A 172 -2.51 29.83 13.58
C GLY A 172 -1.89 29.90 14.97
#